data_AF-A0A9P1GT29-F1
#
_entry.id   AF-A0A9P1GT29-F1
#
_cell.length_a   1.000
_cell.length_b   1.000
_cell.length_c   1.000
_cell.angle_alpha   90.00
_cell.angle_beta   90.00
_cell.angle_gamma   90.00
#
_symmetry.space_group_name_H-M   'P 1'
#
loop_
_entity.id
_entity.type
_entity.pdbx_description
1 polymer ?
#
loop_
_entity_poly.entity_id
_entity_poly.type
_entity_poly.pdbx_seq_one_letter_code
_entity_poly.pdbx_strand_id
1 'polypeptide(L)'
;MGFVRSRCFKLSLRAMPKLPMKYRSPSPPWPVPKRGKARNHGKRPSSSMAVSQKKNFKAMPYVRGPKVQNKFGKERNHYGVSIERLASMQPRQLIHKLTKDGILPAWNGSTCLHCAEGRLGKLRYFKERKHWAHRCSRKGCQKLTQSHSFHPIFFGGSGSSVTSLGQQAAILCCAVAGVPVTATPLIPDMDDKAVFRIYEGLEKGCAQHICQKQKHIKYGGDDAGWDVEADEVDLAKNIVVILHTDGARAYKMNIRGIAHYNVVHKKKKILQNGFEKVVLNKEPQAEDAAGFGYEQVQLHLMLRQQQREQEEMRQVIEEQRRKIAELKMQQERLQQAQLAMQPPMLPFGSAMNFPPSFAEAQPPFFRDQPTLLPNLAGGGSAGCPPPPEAQQFKSIPL
;
A
#
# COMPACT_ATOMS: atom_id res chain seq x y z
N MET A 1 46.40 -4.39 34.75
CA MET A 1 46.03 -3.17 33.99
C MET A 1 44.56 -2.86 34.26
N GLY A 2 44.29 -1.86 35.11
CA GLY A 2 42.94 -1.52 35.56
C GLY A 2 42.28 -0.47 34.65
N PHE A 3 41.09 -0.78 34.16
CA PHE A 3 40.29 0.12 33.33
C PHE A 3 39.57 1.16 34.22
N VAL A 4 39.95 2.43 34.06
CA VAL A 4 39.33 3.58 34.74
C VAL A 4 38.02 3.92 34.02
N ARG A 5 36.88 3.74 34.69
CA ARG A 5 35.56 4.17 34.20
C ARG A 5 35.45 5.70 34.28
N SER A 6 35.38 6.35 33.12
CA SER A 6 35.04 7.76 32.97
C SER A 6 33.61 8.04 33.44
N ARG A 7 33.47 8.91 34.44
CA ARG A 7 32.17 9.41 34.91
C ARG A 7 31.71 10.52 33.97
N CYS A 8 30.69 10.23 33.17
CA CYS A 8 29.95 11.25 32.43
C CYS A 8 29.11 12.08 33.41
N PHE A 9 29.51 13.33 33.65
CA PHE A 9 28.69 14.32 34.36
C PHE A 9 27.46 14.66 33.51
N LYS A 10 26.29 14.12 33.87
CA LYS A 10 25.01 14.61 33.38
C LYS A 10 24.73 15.96 34.04
N LEU A 11 25.00 17.05 33.31
CA LEU A 11 24.47 18.37 33.63
C LEU A 11 22.93 18.29 33.59
N SER A 12 22.33 18.22 34.78
CA SER A 12 20.90 18.37 34.98
C SER A 12 20.52 19.81 34.62
N LEU A 13 20.08 20.01 33.37
CA LEU A 13 19.29 21.19 33.02
C LEU A 13 17.98 21.10 33.81
N ARG A 14 17.96 21.74 34.99
CA ARG A 14 16.72 21.96 35.75
C ARG A 14 15.80 22.82 34.89
N ALA A 15 14.86 22.18 34.21
CA ALA A 15 13.77 22.85 33.55
C ALA A 15 13.09 23.78 34.57
N MET A 16 13.12 25.09 34.32
CA MET A 16 12.46 26.05 35.19
C MET A 16 10.98 25.66 35.33
N PRO A 17 10.45 25.54 36.56
CA PRO A 17 9.04 25.26 36.75
C PRO A 17 8.25 26.43 36.18
N LYS A 18 7.50 26.18 35.10
CA LYS A 18 6.53 27.13 34.57
C LYS A 18 5.42 27.30 35.60
N LEU A 19 5.63 28.20 36.56
CA LEU A 19 4.59 28.56 37.52
C LEU A 19 3.44 29.20 36.73
N PRO A 20 2.20 28.68 36.87
CA PRO A 20 1.06 29.27 36.20
C PRO A 20 0.87 30.70 36.72
N MET A 21 0.98 31.67 35.82
CA MET A 21 0.72 33.08 36.09
C MET A 21 -0.69 33.22 36.67
N LYS A 22 -0.82 33.56 37.95
CA LYS A 22 -2.10 33.81 38.60
C LYS A 22 -2.46 35.27 38.39
N TYR A 23 -3.47 35.54 37.56
CA TYR A 23 -4.10 36.86 37.50
C TYR A 23 -4.90 37.08 38.80
N ARG A 24 -4.56 38.13 39.56
CA ARG A 24 -5.26 38.53 40.79
C ARG A 24 -6.32 39.62 40.56
N SER A 25 -6.52 40.10 39.33
CA SER A 25 -7.50 41.15 39.04
C SER A 25 -8.90 40.58 38.76
N PRO A 26 -9.98 41.24 39.23
CA PRO A 26 -11.36 40.86 38.94
C PRO A 26 -11.78 41.14 37.49
N SER A 27 -11.00 41.89 36.71
CA SER A 27 -11.24 42.14 35.29
C SER A 27 -10.63 41.05 34.40
N PRO A 28 -11.34 40.56 33.37
CA PRO A 28 -10.77 39.61 32.40
C PRO A 28 -9.60 40.28 31.65
N PRO A 29 -8.46 39.58 31.45
CA PRO A 29 -7.32 40.14 30.74
C PRO A 29 -7.71 40.44 29.30
N TRP A 30 -7.36 41.65 28.83
CA TRP A 30 -7.48 42.05 27.44
C TRP A 30 -6.14 41.86 26.72
N PRO A 31 -6.09 41.24 25.53
CA PRO A 31 -7.21 40.65 24.80
C PRO A 31 -7.72 39.34 25.43
N VAL A 32 -9.03 39.10 25.31
CA VAL A 32 -9.68 37.91 25.88
C VAL A 32 -9.04 36.64 25.29
N PRO A 33 -8.52 35.72 26.13
CA PRO A 33 -7.90 34.51 25.62
C PRO A 33 -8.90 33.64 24.86
N LYS A 34 -8.50 33.11 23.70
CA LYS A 34 -9.28 32.14 22.91
C LYS A 34 -9.83 31.02 23.82
N ARG A 35 -11.11 30.65 23.63
CA ARG A 35 -11.89 29.69 24.45
C ARG A 35 -11.12 28.47 24.98
N GLY A 36 -10.23 27.87 24.18
CA GLY A 36 -9.41 26.72 24.59
C GLY A 36 -8.34 27.06 25.64
N LYS A 37 -7.69 28.22 25.54
CA LYS A 37 -6.71 28.67 26.55
C LYS A 37 -7.39 29.06 27.86
N ALA A 38 -8.56 29.71 27.80
CA ALA A 38 -9.35 30.04 28.99
C ALA A 38 -9.75 28.78 29.78
N ARG A 39 -10.13 27.68 29.11
CA ARG A 39 -10.39 26.39 29.78
C ARG A 39 -9.16 25.80 30.46
N ASN A 40 -7.97 25.95 29.89
CA ASN A 40 -6.74 25.45 30.51
C ASN A 40 -6.34 26.29 31.73
N HIS A 41 -6.59 27.61 31.71
CA HIS A 41 -6.36 28.48 32.87
C HIS A 41 -7.30 28.19 34.04
N GLY A 42 -8.53 27.74 33.78
CA GLY A 42 -9.49 27.34 34.82
C GLY A 42 -9.22 25.97 35.45
N LYS A 43 -8.37 25.14 34.83
CA LYS A 43 -8.00 23.82 35.38
C LYS A 43 -6.99 23.99 36.51
N ARG A 44 -7.48 24.02 37.75
CA ARG A 44 -6.64 23.90 38.93
C ARG A 44 -6.20 22.45 39.11
N PRO A 45 -4.91 22.17 39.42
CA PRO A 45 -4.49 20.82 39.75
C PRO A 45 -5.24 20.34 40.98
N SER A 46 -5.65 19.06 40.99
CA SER A 46 -6.44 18.46 42.08
C SER A 46 -5.77 18.58 43.46
N SER A 47 -4.43 18.65 43.47
CA SER A 47 -3.62 18.91 44.67
C SER A 47 -3.95 20.24 45.34
N SER A 48 -4.37 21.25 44.56
CA SER A 48 -4.68 22.62 45.00
C SER A 48 -6.15 22.87 45.36
N MET A 49 -7.00 21.83 45.33
CA MET A 49 -8.39 21.96 45.78
C MET A 49 -8.44 22.05 47.31
N ALA A 50 -9.36 22.88 47.83
CA ALA A 50 -9.59 23.05 49.25
C ALA A 50 -9.95 21.71 49.92
N VAL A 51 -9.53 21.51 51.17
CA VAL A 51 -9.72 20.25 51.93
C VAL A 51 -11.20 19.85 52.01
N SER A 52 -12.12 20.81 52.09
CA SER A 52 -13.57 20.57 52.07
C SER A 52 -14.05 19.95 50.74
N GLN A 53 -13.45 20.34 49.61
CA GLN A 53 -13.77 19.75 48.30
C GLN A 53 -13.07 18.41 48.07
N LYS A 54 -11.88 18.19 48.66
CA LYS A 54 -11.23 16.87 48.66
C LYS A 54 -12.03 15.81 49.42
N LYS A 55 -12.70 16.16 50.52
CA LYS A 55 -13.56 15.24 51.28
C LYS A 55 -14.75 14.72 50.45
N ASN A 56 -15.26 15.53 49.52
CA ASN A 56 -16.35 15.13 48.62
C ASN A 56 -15.86 14.54 47.29
N PHE A 57 -14.55 14.57 47.02
CA PHE A 57 -13.98 13.99 45.82
C PHE A 57 -13.73 12.49 46.04
N LYS A 58 -14.75 11.67 45.78
CA LYS A 58 -14.55 10.22 45.63
C LYS A 58 -13.67 10.00 44.41
N ALA A 59 -12.42 9.61 44.61
CA ALA A 59 -11.56 9.14 43.54
C ALA A 59 -12.21 7.90 42.93
N MET A 60 -12.99 8.08 41.86
CA MET A 60 -13.48 6.93 41.10
C MET A 60 -12.26 6.31 40.43
N PRO A 61 -11.91 5.05 40.75
CA PRO A 61 -10.87 4.35 40.01
C PRO A 61 -11.28 4.38 38.54
N TYR A 62 -10.31 4.61 37.65
CA TYR A 62 -10.56 4.52 36.22
C TYR A 62 -10.89 3.06 35.87
N VAL A 63 -12.17 2.72 35.96
CA VAL A 63 -12.68 1.44 35.50
C VAL A 63 -12.90 1.63 33.99
N ARG A 64 -12.00 1.08 33.16
CA ARG A 64 -12.37 0.79 31.77
C ARG A 64 -13.61 -0.07 31.86
N GLY A 65 -14.77 0.46 31.47
CA GLY A 65 -16.03 -0.28 31.57
C GLY A 65 -15.85 -1.68 30.98
N PRO A 66 -16.46 -2.73 31.56
CA PRO A 66 -16.26 -4.13 31.12
C PRO A 66 -16.63 -4.36 29.65
N LYS A 67 -17.32 -3.40 29.03
CA LYS A 67 -17.52 -3.31 27.59
C LYS A 67 -16.53 -2.29 27.03
N VAL A 68 -15.40 -2.78 26.53
CA VAL A 68 -14.52 -2.03 25.62
C VAL A 68 -15.43 -1.35 24.59
N GLN A 69 -15.30 -0.03 24.42
CA GLN A 69 -16.11 0.69 23.44
C GLN A 69 -15.83 0.11 22.05
N ASN A 70 -16.69 -0.79 21.57
CA ASN A 70 -16.65 -1.32 20.20
C ASN A 70 -17.14 -0.29 19.17
N LYS A 71 -17.25 0.99 19.56
CA LYS A 71 -17.52 2.10 18.65
C LYS A 71 -16.23 2.50 17.94
N PHE A 72 -15.61 1.55 17.23
CA PHE A 72 -14.68 1.96 16.18
C PHE A 72 -15.50 2.68 15.12
N GLY A 73 -15.07 3.87 14.71
CA GLY A 73 -15.70 4.58 13.62
C GLY A 73 -15.79 3.66 12.41
N LYS A 74 -16.95 3.63 11.73
CA LYS A 74 -17.20 2.77 10.55
C LYS A 74 -16.10 2.93 9.48
N GLU A 75 -15.46 4.09 9.45
CA GLU A 75 -14.28 4.41 8.62
C GLU A 75 -13.11 3.44 8.82
N ARG A 76 -12.85 2.94 10.03
CA ARG A 76 -11.79 1.93 10.25
C ARG A 76 -12.15 0.55 9.72
N ASN A 77 -13.43 0.28 9.48
CA ASN A 77 -13.89 -0.97 8.88
C ASN A 77 -13.83 -0.95 7.35
N HIS A 78 -13.52 0.18 6.70
CA HIS A 78 -13.58 0.29 5.24
C HIS A 78 -12.65 -0.71 4.54
N TYR A 79 -11.45 -0.93 5.09
CA TYR A 79 -10.44 -1.80 4.48
C TYR A 79 -10.46 -3.24 5.05
N GLY A 80 -11.29 -3.51 6.06
CA GLY A 80 -11.53 -4.84 6.64
C GLY A 80 -10.37 -5.46 7.43
N VAL A 81 -9.13 -5.42 6.94
CA VAL A 81 -7.94 -6.05 7.54
C VAL A 81 -6.69 -5.19 7.34
N SER A 82 -5.86 -5.03 8.38
CA SER A 82 -4.59 -4.31 8.29
C SER A 82 -3.48 -5.15 7.63
N ILE A 83 -2.49 -4.46 7.05
CA ILE A 83 -1.30 -5.07 6.42
C ILE A 83 -0.57 -6.00 7.42
N GLU A 84 -0.32 -5.51 8.63
CA GLU A 84 0.29 -6.28 9.72
C GLU A 84 -0.52 -7.55 10.06
N ARG A 85 -1.86 -7.45 10.02
CA ARG A 85 -2.74 -8.57 10.31
C ARG A 85 -2.70 -9.62 9.21
N LEU A 86 -2.55 -9.24 7.94
CA LEU A 86 -2.36 -10.19 6.83
C LEU A 86 -1.01 -10.91 6.94
N ALA A 87 0.06 -10.16 7.22
CA ALA A 87 1.41 -10.71 7.36
C ALA A 87 1.53 -11.69 8.55
N SER A 88 0.88 -11.40 9.67
CA SER A 88 0.89 -12.24 10.88
C SER A 88 -0.18 -13.33 10.92
N MET A 89 -1.03 -13.44 9.89
CA MET A 89 -2.15 -14.39 9.90
C MET A 89 -1.65 -15.84 9.79
N GLN A 90 -2.27 -16.74 10.55
CA GLN A 90 -2.00 -18.17 10.43
C GLN A 90 -2.32 -18.65 8.99
N PRO A 91 -1.45 -19.43 8.33
CA PRO A 91 -1.60 -19.77 6.91
C PRO A 91 -2.97 -20.37 6.54
N ARG A 92 -3.55 -21.20 7.41
CA ARG A 92 -4.89 -21.78 7.20
C ARG A 92 -5.98 -20.71 7.18
N GLN A 93 -5.94 -19.78 8.13
CA GLN A 93 -6.92 -18.69 8.24
C GLN A 93 -6.76 -17.73 7.07
N LEU A 94 -5.51 -17.46 6.66
CA LEU A 94 -5.20 -16.63 5.52
C LEU A 94 -5.76 -17.21 4.22
N ILE A 95 -5.51 -18.50 3.94
CA ILE A 95 -6.06 -19.16 2.75
C ILE A 95 -7.58 -19.08 2.76
N HIS A 96 -8.23 -19.39 3.89
CA HIS A 96 -9.68 -19.32 4.00
C HIS A 96 -10.21 -17.90 3.76
N LYS A 97 -9.55 -16.87 4.31
CA LYS A 97 -9.89 -15.47 4.08
C LYS A 97 -9.75 -15.11 2.60
N LEU A 98 -8.60 -15.39 1.98
CA LEU A 98 -8.35 -15.04 0.57
C LEU A 98 -9.29 -15.79 -0.38
N THR A 99 -9.68 -17.02 -0.07
CA THR A 99 -10.72 -17.74 -0.83
C THR A 99 -12.11 -17.12 -0.62
N LYS A 100 -12.45 -16.70 0.60
CA LYS A 100 -13.72 -16.01 0.89
C LYS A 100 -13.81 -14.66 0.17
N ASP A 101 -12.69 -13.95 0.09
CA ASP A 101 -12.58 -12.67 -0.62
C ASP A 101 -12.55 -12.86 -2.15
N GLY A 102 -12.57 -14.09 -2.66
CA GLY A 102 -12.56 -14.41 -4.10
C GLY A 102 -11.21 -14.21 -4.78
N ILE A 103 -10.15 -13.94 -4.02
CA ILE A 103 -8.79 -13.73 -4.54
C ILE A 103 -8.17 -15.07 -4.90
N LEU A 104 -8.29 -16.09 -4.03
CA LEU A 104 -7.80 -17.44 -4.32
C LEU A 104 -8.93 -18.35 -4.82
N PRO A 105 -8.68 -19.17 -5.85
CA PRO A 105 -9.65 -20.15 -6.32
C PRO A 105 -9.89 -21.26 -5.28
N ALA A 106 -11.13 -21.76 -5.25
CA ALA A 106 -11.51 -22.88 -4.40
C ALA A 106 -11.11 -24.22 -5.07
N TRP A 107 -9.93 -24.74 -4.74
CA TRP A 107 -9.42 -26.00 -5.31
C TRP A 107 -10.08 -27.28 -4.80
N ASN A 108 -10.96 -27.21 -3.80
CA ASN A 108 -11.59 -28.41 -3.25
C ASN A 108 -12.49 -29.06 -4.31
N GLY A 109 -12.13 -30.26 -4.77
CA GLY A 109 -12.89 -31.01 -5.78
C GLY A 109 -12.64 -30.59 -7.22
N SER A 110 -11.82 -29.57 -7.47
CA SER A 110 -11.48 -29.13 -8.82
C SER A 110 -10.56 -30.14 -9.53
N THR A 111 -10.45 -30.02 -10.85
CA THR A 111 -9.50 -30.81 -11.66
C THR A 111 -8.06 -30.46 -11.30
N CYS A 112 -7.19 -31.47 -11.32
CA CYS A 112 -5.79 -31.32 -10.99
C CYS A 112 -5.02 -30.70 -12.16
N LEU A 113 -4.35 -29.57 -11.92
CA LEU A 113 -3.58 -28.86 -12.94
C LEU A 113 -2.35 -29.61 -13.45
N HIS A 114 -1.89 -30.64 -12.75
CA HIS A 114 -0.73 -31.42 -13.18
C HIS A 114 -1.07 -32.61 -14.08
N CYS A 115 -2.26 -33.19 -13.94
CA CYS A 115 -2.65 -34.39 -14.68
C CYS A 115 -3.98 -34.28 -15.44
N ALA A 116 -4.68 -33.14 -15.31
CA ALA A 116 -5.99 -32.81 -15.89
C ALA A 116 -7.16 -33.75 -15.55
N GLU A 117 -6.91 -34.98 -15.10
CA GLU A 117 -7.93 -36.01 -14.87
C GLU A 117 -8.28 -36.20 -13.39
N GLY A 118 -7.30 -36.10 -12.49
CA GLY A 118 -7.52 -36.31 -11.07
C GLY A 118 -8.27 -35.14 -10.41
N ARG A 119 -8.93 -35.39 -9.28
CA ARG A 119 -9.56 -34.34 -8.48
C ARG A 119 -8.68 -33.96 -7.29
N LEU A 120 -8.65 -32.67 -6.95
CA LEU A 120 -7.94 -32.18 -5.78
C LEU A 120 -8.77 -32.42 -4.51
N GLY A 121 -8.13 -33.05 -3.51
CA GLY A 121 -8.76 -33.33 -2.21
C GLY A 121 -8.90 -32.09 -1.32
N LYS A 122 -9.41 -32.32 -0.10
CA LYS A 122 -9.52 -31.27 0.94
C LYS A 122 -8.14 -30.70 1.29
N LEU A 123 -8.10 -29.40 1.60
CA LEU A 123 -6.89 -28.73 2.10
C LEU A 123 -6.38 -29.40 3.38
N ARG A 124 -5.12 -29.86 3.37
CA ARG A 124 -4.46 -30.51 4.51
C ARG A 124 -3.07 -29.93 4.74
N TYR A 125 -2.63 -29.95 6.00
CA TYR A 125 -1.26 -29.59 6.35
C TYR A 125 -0.34 -30.79 6.16
N PHE A 126 0.71 -30.62 5.35
CA PHE A 126 1.71 -31.64 5.11
C PHE A 126 2.95 -31.34 5.95
N LYS A 127 3.20 -32.17 6.98
CA LYS A 127 4.31 -31.98 7.93
C LYS A 127 5.69 -32.00 7.25
N GLU A 128 5.87 -32.89 6.27
CA GLU A 128 7.11 -33.05 5.51
C GLU A 128 7.57 -31.76 4.83
N ARG A 129 6.63 -31.01 4.25
CA ARG A 129 6.93 -29.76 3.52
C ARG A 129 6.50 -28.49 4.26
N LYS A 130 6.00 -28.64 5.49
CA LYS A 130 5.55 -27.56 6.39
C LYS A 130 4.60 -26.54 5.73
N HIS A 131 3.69 -26.99 4.88
CA HIS A 131 2.70 -26.11 4.24
C HIS A 131 1.34 -26.76 4.03
N TRP A 132 0.34 -25.92 3.76
CA TRP A 132 -1.02 -26.34 3.42
C TRP A 132 -1.15 -26.55 1.92
N ALA A 133 -1.62 -27.73 1.51
CA ALA A 133 -1.79 -28.08 0.10
C ALA A 133 -2.99 -29.03 -0.12
N HIS A 134 -3.38 -29.16 -1.38
CA HIS A 134 -4.32 -30.15 -1.88
C HIS A 134 -3.55 -31.29 -2.52
N ARG A 135 -3.96 -32.54 -2.25
CA ARG A 135 -3.39 -33.73 -2.89
C ARG A 135 -4.32 -34.20 -4.00
N CYS A 136 -3.75 -34.52 -5.16
CA CYS A 136 -4.49 -35.16 -6.24
C CYS A 136 -4.93 -36.59 -5.87
N SER A 137 -6.18 -36.95 -6.16
CA SER A 137 -6.75 -38.29 -5.86
C SER A 137 -6.26 -39.40 -6.79
N ARG A 138 -5.77 -39.07 -8.00
CA ARG A 138 -5.30 -40.05 -8.99
C ARG A 138 -4.01 -40.71 -8.50
N LYS A 139 -4.02 -42.05 -8.42
CA LYS A 139 -2.89 -42.86 -7.92
C LYS A 139 -1.56 -42.59 -8.65
N GLY A 140 -1.60 -42.35 -9.96
CA GLY A 140 -0.40 -42.02 -10.75
C GLY A 140 0.09 -40.58 -10.65
N CYS A 141 -0.72 -39.64 -10.14
CA CYS A 141 -0.31 -38.25 -10.00
C CYS A 141 0.12 -37.94 -8.57
N GLN A 142 -0.81 -38.05 -7.61
CA GLN A 142 -0.64 -37.71 -6.17
C GLN A 142 0.14 -36.41 -5.85
N LYS A 143 0.35 -35.53 -6.84
CA LYS A 143 1.10 -34.27 -6.69
C LYS A 143 0.35 -33.35 -5.73
N LEU A 144 1.14 -32.56 -4.99
CA LEU A 144 0.66 -31.57 -4.05
C LEU A 144 0.58 -30.22 -4.76
N THR A 145 -0.58 -29.57 -4.68
CA THR A 145 -0.83 -28.24 -5.24
C THR A 145 -1.19 -27.31 -4.10
N GLN A 146 -0.46 -26.20 -3.94
CA GLN A 146 -0.78 -25.19 -2.93
C GLN A 146 -1.94 -24.31 -3.42
N SER A 147 -2.65 -23.68 -2.50
CA SER A 147 -3.85 -22.90 -2.86
C SER A 147 -3.56 -21.67 -3.73
N HIS A 148 -2.34 -21.14 -3.66
CA HIS A 148 -1.88 -20.02 -4.48
C HIS A 148 -1.00 -20.49 -5.66
N SER A 149 -0.82 -21.79 -5.86
CA SER A 149 -0.14 -22.30 -7.06
C SER A 149 -0.94 -21.90 -8.30
N PHE A 150 -0.24 -21.49 -9.36
CA PHE A 150 -0.83 -21.04 -10.63
C PHE A 150 -1.68 -19.77 -10.55
N HIS A 151 -1.56 -19.01 -9.46
CA HIS A 151 -2.16 -17.68 -9.39
C HIS A 151 -1.31 -16.69 -10.20
N PRO A 152 -1.90 -15.76 -10.98
CA PRO A 152 -1.12 -14.80 -11.78
C PRO A 152 -0.32 -13.81 -10.93
N ILE A 153 -0.82 -13.49 -9.73
CA ILE A 153 -0.21 -12.50 -8.82
C ILE A 153 0.69 -13.16 -7.76
N PHE A 154 0.28 -14.32 -7.25
CA PHE A 154 0.99 -14.97 -6.14
C PHE A 154 1.92 -16.02 -6.69
N PHE A 155 3.07 -16.19 -6.04
CA PHE A 155 4.07 -17.14 -6.48
C PHE A 155 4.53 -18.03 -5.33
N GLY A 156 4.72 -19.31 -5.64
CA GLY A 156 5.39 -20.24 -4.74
C GLY A 156 6.90 -20.20 -4.96
N GLY A 157 7.65 -20.54 -3.91
CA GLY A 157 9.10 -20.70 -3.96
C GLY A 157 9.56 -21.76 -2.96
N SER A 158 10.81 -22.20 -3.10
CA SER A 158 11.51 -23.06 -2.15
C SER A 158 12.83 -22.40 -1.76
N GLY A 159 13.19 -22.46 -0.48
CA GLY A 159 14.44 -21.88 0.04
C GLY A 159 14.20 -20.97 1.24
N SER A 160 15.29 -20.38 1.74
CA SER A 160 15.29 -19.44 2.86
C SER A 160 14.78 -18.04 2.48
N SER A 161 14.90 -17.65 1.22
CA SER A 161 14.45 -16.36 0.67
C SER A 161 13.00 -16.37 0.17
N VAL A 162 12.20 -17.34 0.60
CA VAL A 162 10.81 -17.45 0.13
C VAL A 162 9.92 -16.46 0.87
N THR A 163 9.32 -15.57 0.10
CA THR A 163 8.27 -14.69 0.59
C THR A 163 7.03 -15.46 0.98
N SER A 164 6.61 -15.35 2.25
CA SER A 164 5.41 -16.02 2.74
C SER A 164 4.13 -15.50 2.06
N LEU A 165 3.10 -16.34 1.94
CA LEU A 165 1.82 -15.91 1.36
C LEU A 165 1.21 -14.71 2.11
N GLY A 166 1.41 -14.62 3.44
CA GLY A 166 0.94 -13.48 4.25
C GLY A 166 1.61 -12.17 3.84
N GLN A 167 2.91 -12.19 3.64
CA GLN A 167 3.68 -11.07 3.12
C GLN A 167 3.29 -10.71 1.68
N GLN A 168 3.10 -11.70 0.80
CA GLN A 168 2.63 -11.42 -0.57
C GLN A 168 1.23 -10.78 -0.56
N ALA A 169 0.32 -11.25 0.29
CA ALA A 169 -1.01 -10.67 0.43
C ALA A 169 -0.97 -9.24 1.02
N ALA A 170 -0.02 -8.97 1.91
CA ALA A 170 0.23 -7.63 2.45
C ALA A 170 0.70 -6.66 1.34
N ILE A 171 1.63 -7.09 0.48
CA ILE A 171 2.06 -6.29 -0.69
C ILE A 171 0.89 -6.04 -1.64
N LEU A 172 0.08 -7.06 -1.95
CA LEU A 172 -1.09 -6.89 -2.80
C LEU A 172 -2.06 -5.86 -2.21
N CYS A 173 -2.24 -5.83 -0.88
CA CYS A 173 -3.05 -4.82 -0.21
C CYS A 173 -2.48 -3.40 -0.41
N CYS A 174 -1.15 -3.22 -0.33
CA CYS A 174 -0.51 -1.94 -0.66
C CYS A 174 -0.71 -1.53 -2.12
N ALA A 175 -0.59 -2.49 -3.04
CA ALA A 175 -0.77 -2.24 -4.48
C ALA A 175 -2.21 -1.78 -4.79
N VAL A 176 -3.21 -2.47 -4.23
CA VAL A 176 -4.62 -2.08 -4.39
C VAL A 176 -4.92 -0.74 -3.71
N ALA A 177 -4.21 -0.39 -2.65
CA ALA A 177 -4.32 0.92 -2.00
C ALA A 177 -3.63 2.07 -2.78
N GLY A 178 -2.99 1.78 -3.92
CA GLY A 178 -2.30 2.79 -4.73
C GLY A 178 -0.98 3.28 -4.14
N VAL A 179 -0.37 2.52 -3.22
CA VAL A 179 0.96 2.84 -2.71
C VAL A 179 1.98 2.67 -3.84
N PRO A 180 2.90 3.63 -4.05
CA PRO A 180 3.90 3.50 -5.11
C PRO A 180 4.83 2.30 -4.85
N VAL A 181 5.25 1.66 -5.95
CA VAL A 181 6.14 0.48 -5.92
C VAL A 181 7.42 0.77 -5.14
N THR A 182 7.95 1.98 -5.23
CA THR A 182 9.20 2.41 -4.56
C THR A 182 9.09 2.53 -3.05
N ALA A 183 7.90 2.83 -2.52
CA ALA A 183 7.68 2.96 -1.07
C ALA A 183 7.26 1.64 -0.43
N THR A 184 6.74 0.70 -1.22
CA THR A 184 6.16 -0.54 -0.71
C THR A 184 7.16 -1.46 -0.02
N PRO A 185 8.42 -1.64 -0.47
CA PRO A 185 9.43 -2.44 0.24
C PRO A 185 9.68 -1.95 1.68
N LEU A 186 9.58 -0.64 1.92
CA LEU A 186 9.85 -0.01 3.21
C LEU A 186 8.76 -0.27 4.25
N ILE A 187 7.54 -0.62 3.83
CA ILE A 187 6.38 -0.77 4.74
C ILE A 187 6.39 -2.13 5.45
N PRO A 188 6.48 -3.29 4.76
CA PRO A 188 6.56 -4.60 5.36
C PRO A 188 8.01 -5.11 5.53
N ASP A 189 9.02 -4.29 5.19
CA ASP A 189 10.45 -4.65 5.19
C ASP A 189 10.75 -5.89 4.33
N MET A 190 10.68 -5.73 3.01
CA MET A 190 10.69 -6.83 2.05
C MET A 190 11.54 -6.58 0.82
N ASP A 191 11.97 -7.67 0.17
CA ASP A 191 12.73 -7.62 -1.08
C ASP A 191 11.96 -6.95 -2.22
N ASP A 192 12.58 -5.97 -2.87
CA ASP A 192 12.06 -5.24 -4.03
C ASP A 192 11.56 -6.19 -5.12
N LYS A 193 12.30 -7.28 -5.38
CA LYS A 193 11.98 -8.24 -6.44
C LYS A 193 10.61 -8.92 -6.22
N ALA A 194 10.25 -9.20 -4.98
CA ALA A 194 8.94 -9.76 -4.65
C ALA A 194 7.83 -8.73 -4.86
N VAL A 195 8.09 -7.47 -4.47
CA VAL A 195 7.17 -6.35 -4.66
C VAL A 195 6.90 -6.12 -6.14
N PHE A 196 7.94 -5.92 -6.95
CA PHE A 196 7.81 -5.70 -8.40
C PHE A 196 7.00 -6.81 -9.08
N ARG A 197 7.26 -8.07 -8.74
CA ARG A 197 6.55 -9.21 -9.33
C ARG A 197 5.05 -9.19 -9.02
N ILE A 198 4.65 -8.79 -7.81
CA ILE A 198 3.23 -8.71 -7.42
C ILE A 198 2.54 -7.55 -8.14
N TYR A 199 3.20 -6.39 -8.23
CA TYR A 199 2.64 -5.23 -8.95
C TYR A 199 2.49 -5.52 -10.45
N GLU A 200 3.52 -6.06 -11.09
CA GLU A 200 3.46 -6.44 -12.50
C GLU A 200 2.40 -7.52 -12.75
N GLY A 201 2.28 -8.50 -11.83
CA GLY A 201 1.23 -9.51 -11.88
C GLY A 201 -0.17 -8.94 -11.74
N LEU A 202 -0.36 -7.95 -10.87
CA LEU A 202 -1.63 -7.23 -10.69
C LEU A 202 -1.99 -6.44 -11.94
N GLU A 203 -1.05 -5.68 -12.50
CA GLU A 203 -1.26 -4.90 -13.73
C GLU A 203 -1.64 -5.81 -14.90
N LYS A 204 -0.89 -6.90 -15.11
CA LYS A 204 -1.20 -7.91 -16.14
C LYS A 204 -2.58 -8.54 -15.91
N GLY A 205 -2.91 -8.87 -14.67
CA GLY A 205 -4.21 -9.43 -14.30
C GLY A 205 -5.36 -8.45 -14.58
N CYS A 206 -5.20 -7.17 -14.21
CA CYS A 206 -6.16 -6.12 -14.51
C CYS A 206 -6.32 -5.90 -16.01
N ALA A 207 -5.22 -5.83 -16.77
CA ALA A 207 -5.27 -5.68 -18.22
C ALA A 207 -6.03 -6.84 -18.88
N GLN A 208 -5.75 -8.09 -18.49
CA GLN A 208 -6.48 -9.26 -18.99
C GLN A 208 -7.97 -9.22 -18.62
N HIS A 209 -8.30 -8.82 -17.40
CA HIS A 209 -9.68 -8.67 -16.95
C HIS A 209 -10.43 -7.61 -17.77
N ILE A 210 -9.82 -6.45 -17.98
CA ILE A 210 -10.38 -5.36 -18.78
C ILE A 210 -10.60 -5.84 -20.22
N CYS A 211 -9.60 -6.48 -20.85
CA CYS A 211 -9.74 -7.04 -22.19
C CYS A 211 -10.88 -8.07 -22.28
N GLN A 212 -11.06 -8.92 -21.28
CA GLN A 212 -12.18 -9.87 -21.24
C GLN A 212 -13.53 -9.15 -21.10
N LYS A 213 -13.62 -8.15 -20.22
CA LYS A 213 -14.84 -7.37 -20.02
C LYS A 213 -15.21 -6.53 -21.24
N GLN A 214 -14.23 -5.90 -21.89
CA GLN A 214 -14.43 -5.11 -23.11
C GLN A 214 -15.05 -5.94 -24.24
N LYS A 215 -14.68 -7.21 -24.39
CA LYS A 215 -15.31 -8.12 -25.37
C LYS A 215 -16.80 -8.35 -25.13
N HIS A 216 -17.27 -8.14 -23.90
CA HIS A 216 -18.69 -8.27 -23.56
C HIS A 216 -19.46 -6.96 -23.68
N ILE A 217 -18.76 -5.82 -23.82
CA ILE A 217 -19.40 -4.53 -24.05
C ILE A 217 -19.79 -4.49 -25.53
N LYS A 218 -21.09 -4.51 -25.82
CA LYS A 218 -21.63 -4.24 -27.15
C LYS A 218 -21.77 -2.73 -27.30
N TYR A 219 -21.06 -2.14 -28.26
CA TYR A 219 -21.21 -0.73 -28.62
C TYR A 219 -22.26 -0.63 -29.73
N GLY A 220 -23.28 0.23 -29.54
CA GLY A 220 -24.41 0.36 -30.46
C GLY A 220 -25.40 -0.80 -30.37
N GLY A 221 -26.67 -0.50 -30.13
CA GLY A 221 -27.78 -1.41 -30.41
C GLY A 221 -28.34 -1.08 -31.79
N ASP A 222 -28.92 -2.08 -32.47
CA ASP A 222 -29.37 -1.99 -33.87
C ASP A 222 -30.46 -0.91 -34.14
N ASP A 223 -31.07 -0.30 -33.10
CA ASP A 223 -32.28 0.53 -33.27
C ASP A 223 -32.16 2.01 -32.85
N ALA A 224 -30.99 2.52 -32.44
CA ALA A 224 -30.79 3.96 -32.32
C ALA A 224 -29.30 4.29 -32.18
N GLY A 225 -28.77 5.07 -33.13
CA GLY A 225 -27.42 5.64 -33.10
C GLY A 225 -27.24 6.60 -31.93
N TRP A 226 -26.95 6.05 -30.75
CA TRP A 226 -26.40 6.81 -29.64
C TRP A 226 -24.87 6.74 -29.74
N ASP A 227 -24.32 7.56 -30.64
CA ASP A 227 -22.93 7.97 -30.56
C ASP A 227 -22.79 8.77 -29.25
N VAL A 228 -22.37 8.08 -28.19
CA VAL A 228 -21.84 8.76 -27.01
C VAL A 228 -20.41 9.14 -27.38
N GLU A 229 -20.20 10.40 -27.77
CA GLU A 229 -18.87 10.95 -28.03
C GLU A 229 -17.96 10.61 -26.83
N ALA A 230 -16.95 9.80 -27.09
CA ALA A 230 -16.07 9.22 -26.08
C ALA A 230 -15.08 10.25 -25.46
N ASP A 231 -15.20 11.52 -25.83
CA ASP A 231 -14.23 12.58 -25.51
C ASP A 231 -14.39 13.18 -24.09
N GLU A 232 -15.39 12.77 -23.30
CA GLU A 232 -15.61 13.33 -21.95
C GLU A 232 -15.44 12.35 -20.76
N VAL A 233 -15.05 11.09 -20.98
CA VAL A 233 -14.93 10.13 -19.86
C VAL A 233 -13.49 9.98 -19.37
N ASP A 234 -13.07 10.97 -18.59
CA ASP A 234 -11.76 11.05 -17.94
C ASP A 234 -11.68 10.05 -16.73
N LEU A 235 -11.48 8.75 -17.01
CA LEU A 235 -11.43 7.66 -16.01
C LEU A 235 -10.24 7.74 -15.03
N ALA A 236 -9.27 8.63 -15.27
CA ALA A 236 -8.01 8.67 -14.54
C ALA A 236 -8.02 9.56 -13.29
N LYS A 237 -9.11 10.26 -12.99
CA LYS A 237 -9.18 11.13 -11.81
C LYS A 237 -10.20 10.53 -10.83
N ASN A 238 -9.77 10.31 -9.58
CA ASN A 238 -10.63 9.97 -8.44
C ASN A 238 -11.60 11.13 -8.16
N ILE A 239 -12.59 11.32 -9.04
CA ILE A 239 -13.58 12.37 -8.97
C ILE A 239 -14.89 11.70 -8.56
N VAL A 240 -15.45 12.19 -7.47
CA VAL A 240 -16.88 12.06 -7.19
C VAL A 240 -17.60 12.62 -8.42
N VAL A 241 -18.15 11.74 -9.25
CA VAL A 241 -18.88 12.14 -10.46
C VAL A 241 -20.11 12.95 -10.02
N ILE A 242 -20.03 14.27 -10.13
CA ILE A 242 -21.16 15.16 -9.95
C ILE A 242 -21.82 15.30 -11.32
N LEU A 243 -22.84 14.48 -11.57
CA LEU A 243 -23.66 14.62 -12.77
C LEU A 243 -24.52 15.88 -12.62
N HIS A 244 -24.12 16.96 -13.28
CA HIS A 244 -25.00 18.11 -13.49
C HIS A 244 -26.01 17.74 -14.58
N THR A 245 -27.19 17.29 -14.17
CA THR A 245 -28.34 17.18 -15.07
C THR A 245 -29.21 18.42 -14.88
N ASP A 246 -29.63 19.02 -15.99
CA ASP A 246 -30.54 20.17 -15.99
C ASP A 246 -31.79 19.83 -15.15
N GLY A 247 -32.16 20.78 -14.28
CA GLY A 247 -32.91 20.59 -13.04
C GLY A 247 -34.33 20.03 -13.22
N ALA A 248 -34.83 19.84 -14.43
CA ALA A 248 -36.12 19.20 -14.69
C ALA A 248 -36.01 17.68 -14.95
N ARG A 249 -34.86 17.17 -15.44
CA ARG A 249 -34.70 15.75 -15.83
C ARG A 249 -34.22 14.85 -14.68
N ALA A 250 -33.61 15.41 -13.65
CA ALA A 250 -33.08 14.66 -12.50
C ALA A 250 -34.16 13.96 -11.65
N TYR A 251 -35.41 14.41 -11.69
CA TYR A 251 -36.46 13.91 -10.79
C TYR A 251 -37.03 12.54 -11.17
N LYS A 252 -36.75 12.02 -12.37
CA LYS A 252 -37.34 10.77 -12.85
C LYS A 252 -36.39 9.56 -12.84
N MET A 253 -35.08 9.78 -12.73
CA MET A 253 -34.10 8.70 -12.66
C MET A 253 -33.56 8.52 -11.23
N ASN A 254 -34.04 7.50 -10.54
CA ASN A 254 -33.49 7.09 -9.25
C ASN A 254 -32.38 6.05 -9.50
N ILE A 255 -31.12 6.47 -9.43
CA ILE A 255 -29.97 5.59 -9.64
C ILE A 255 -29.46 5.14 -8.27
N ARG A 256 -29.59 3.84 -8.02
CA ARG A 256 -29.27 3.23 -6.73
C ARG A 256 -27.77 3.39 -6.41
N GLY A 257 -27.45 4.15 -5.35
CA GLY A 257 -26.07 4.39 -4.89
C GLY A 257 -25.52 5.80 -5.16
N ILE A 258 -26.29 6.66 -5.84
CA ILE A 258 -25.92 8.05 -6.09
C ILE A 258 -26.67 8.97 -5.11
N ALA A 259 -25.95 9.90 -4.49
CA ALA A 259 -26.55 10.90 -3.61
C ALA A 259 -27.22 12.00 -4.45
N HIS A 260 -28.55 11.94 -4.54
CA HIS A 260 -29.35 12.99 -5.17
C HIS A 260 -29.54 14.15 -4.17
N TYR A 261 -28.94 15.30 -4.44
CA TYR A 261 -29.15 16.51 -3.63
C TYR A 261 -30.40 17.25 -4.09
N ASN A 262 -31.32 17.54 -3.17
CA ASN A 262 -32.45 18.41 -3.43
C ASN A 262 -31.96 19.86 -3.43
N VAL A 263 -31.72 20.42 -4.62
CA VAL A 263 -31.47 21.86 -4.76
C VAL A 263 -32.80 22.58 -4.60
N VAL A 264 -33.06 23.06 -3.39
CA VAL A 264 -34.19 23.96 -3.14
C VAL A 264 -33.78 25.35 -3.61
N HIS A 265 -34.24 25.76 -4.79
CA HIS A 265 -34.11 27.15 -5.22
C HIS A 265 -34.86 28.03 -4.21
N LYS A 266 -34.11 28.80 -3.40
CA LYS A 266 -34.69 29.86 -2.56
C LYS A 266 -35.26 30.93 -3.50
N LYS A 267 -36.56 30.86 -3.79
CA LYS A 267 -37.29 31.98 -4.39
C LYS A 267 -37.20 33.16 -3.43
N LYS A 268 -36.48 34.21 -3.84
CA LYS A 268 -36.36 35.46 -3.10
C LYS A 268 -37.72 36.16 -3.17
N LYS A 269 -38.50 36.10 -2.10
CA LYS A 269 -39.74 36.88 -1.97
C LYS A 269 -39.35 38.33 -1.70
N ILE A 270 -39.76 39.25 -2.57
CA ILE A 270 -39.56 40.68 -2.39
C ILE A 270 -40.94 41.30 -2.17
N LEU A 271 -41.12 41.99 -1.04
CA LEU A 271 -42.34 42.75 -0.72
C LEU A 271 -42.25 44.10 -1.44
N GLN A 272 -43.14 44.32 -2.40
CA GLN A 272 -43.29 45.62 -3.07
C GLN A 272 -44.72 46.12 -2.82
N ASN A 273 -44.85 47.27 -2.17
CA ASN A 273 -46.11 47.98 -1.89
C ASN A 273 -47.17 47.16 -1.11
N GLY A 274 -46.76 46.38 -0.11
CA GLY A 274 -47.67 45.75 0.85
C GLY A 274 -48.47 44.53 0.34
N PHE A 275 -48.26 44.09 -0.91
CA PHE A 275 -48.86 42.86 -1.43
C PHE A 275 -47.79 41.87 -1.92
N GLU A 276 -47.98 40.59 -1.61
CA GLU A 276 -47.10 39.50 -2.03
C GLU A 276 -47.26 39.26 -3.55
N LYS A 277 -46.28 39.69 -4.35
CA LYS A 277 -46.19 39.32 -5.77
C LYS A 277 -45.08 38.30 -5.98
N VAL A 278 -45.46 37.14 -6.53
CA VAL A 278 -44.51 36.16 -7.05
C VAL A 278 -44.01 36.68 -8.40
N VAL A 279 -42.82 37.30 -8.40
CA VAL A 279 -42.15 37.70 -9.64
C VAL A 279 -41.64 36.41 -10.31
N LEU A 280 -42.29 36.01 -11.41
CA LEU A 280 -41.71 35.07 -12.37
C LEU A 280 -40.59 35.81 -13.08
N ASN A 281 -39.36 35.29 -12.97
CA ASN A 281 -38.21 35.85 -13.65
C ASN A 281 -38.50 35.92 -15.16
N LYS A 282 -38.47 37.13 -15.72
CA LYS A 282 -38.39 37.32 -17.17
C LYS A 282 -37.14 36.60 -17.69
N GLU A 283 -37.27 35.95 -18.83
CA GLU A 283 -36.15 35.37 -19.58
C GLU A 283 -35.02 36.40 -19.73
N PRO A 284 -33.76 36.00 -19.51
CA PRO A 284 -32.63 36.88 -19.70
C PRO A 284 -32.55 37.29 -21.17
N GLN A 285 -32.63 38.59 -21.43
CA GLN A 285 -32.30 39.15 -22.73
C GLN A 285 -30.80 39.02 -22.98
N ALA A 286 -30.45 38.78 -24.24
CA ALA A 286 -29.19 38.22 -24.73
C ALA A 286 -27.95 39.15 -24.67
N GLU A 287 -27.81 39.99 -23.65
CA GLU A 287 -26.74 41.01 -23.62
C GLU A 287 -25.62 40.76 -22.59
N ASP A 288 -25.71 39.70 -21.77
CA ASP A 288 -24.68 39.37 -20.76
C ASP A 288 -23.62 38.33 -21.22
N ALA A 289 -23.47 38.08 -22.52
CA ALA A 289 -22.55 37.09 -23.09
C ALA A 289 -21.04 37.48 -23.05
N ALA A 290 -20.67 38.58 -22.40
CA ALA A 290 -19.27 39.05 -22.33
C ALA A 290 -18.49 38.59 -21.08
N GLY A 291 -19.14 37.90 -20.12
CA GLY A 291 -18.53 37.57 -18.81
C GLY A 291 -17.86 36.20 -18.69
N PHE A 292 -18.11 35.26 -19.60
CA PHE A 292 -17.67 33.85 -19.46
C PHE A 292 -16.32 33.52 -20.11
N GLY A 293 -15.64 34.49 -20.73
CA GLY A 293 -14.39 34.24 -21.48
C GLY A 293 -13.12 34.12 -20.64
N TYR A 294 -13.07 34.67 -19.43
CA TYR A 294 -11.79 34.81 -18.72
C TYR A 294 -11.26 33.49 -18.13
N GLU A 295 -12.14 32.66 -17.56
CA GLU A 295 -11.75 31.36 -16.99
C GLU A 295 -11.31 30.37 -18.08
N GLN A 296 -11.96 30.37 -19.24
CA GLN A 296 -11.61 29.49 -20.36
C GLN A 296 -10.25 29.87 -20.98
N VAL A 297 -9.96 31.17 -21.08
CA VAL A 297 -8.64 31.67 -21.51
C VAL A 297 -7.55 31.30 -20.50
N GLN A 298 -7.83 31.39 -19.19
CA GLN A 298 -6.87 31.02 -18.15
C GLN A 298 -6.56 29.50 -18.16
N LEU A 299 -7.57 28.66 -18.36
CA LEU A 299 -7.37 27.21 -18.51
C LEU A 299 -6.51 26.88 -19.74
N HIS A 300 -6.76 27.54 -20.87
CA HIS A 300 -6.01 27.34 -22.11
C HIS A 300 -4.54 27.76 -21.97
N LEU A 301 -4.26 28.84 -21.23
CA LEU A 301 -2.90 29.28 -20.94
C LEU A 301 -2.16 28.27 -20.04
N MET A 302 -2.81 27.72 -19.03
CA MET A 302 -2.22 26.68 -18.18
C MET A 302 -1.92 25.40 -18.98
N LEU A 303 -2.82 24.97 -19.86
CA LEU A 303 -2.60 23.80 -20.72
C LEU A 303 -1.42 24.00 -21.67
N ARG A 304 -1.31 25.18 -22.29
CA ARG A 304 -0.14 25.53 -23.14
C ARG A 304 1.16 25.56 -22.34
N GLN A 305 1.14 26.01 -21.10
CA GLN A 305 2.32 25.98 -20.24
C GLN A 305 2.75 24.54 -19.92
N GLN A 306 1.79 23.69 -19.56
CA GLN A 306 2.06 22.28 -19.27
C GLN A 306 2.61 21.54 -20.49
N GLN A 307 2.13 21.87 -21.70
CA GLN A 307 2.67 21.32 -22.95
C GLN A 307 4.13 21.73 -23.18
N ARG A 308 4.48 23.01 -22.97
CA ARG A 308 5.88 23.47 -23.08
C ARG A 308 6.79 22.75 -22.09
N GLU A 309 6.37 22.59 -20.84
CA GLU A 309 7.14 21.87 -19.81
C GLU A 309 7.35 20.39 -20.19
N GLN A 310 6.35 19.75 -20.81
CA GLN A 310 6.49 18.39 -21.33
C GLN A 310 7.44 18.29 -22.52
N GLU A 311 7.42 19.27 -23.43
CA GLU A 311 8.34 19.34 -24.57
C GLU A 311 9.79 19.58 -24.12
N GLU A 312 10.02 20.48 -23.17
CA GLU A 312 11.34 20.69 -22.56
C GLU A 312 11.85 19.40 -21.90
N MET A 313 11.00 18.69 -21.15
CA MET A 313 11.36 17.41 -20.55
C MET A 313 11.72 16.35 -21.59
N ARG A 314 11.00 16.30 -22.73
CA ARG A 314 11.32 15.40 -23.85
C ARG A 314 12.68 15.74 -24.47
N GLN A 315 13.00 17.02 -24.67
CA GLN A 315 14.29 17.44 -25.21
C GLN A 315 15.45 17.04 -24.29
N VAL A 316 15.30 17.22 -22.97
CA VAL A 316 16.31 16.78 -21.99
C VAL A 316 16.55 15.27 -22.07
N ILE A 317 15.49 14.47 -22.21
CA ILE A 317 15.60 13.01 -22.34
C ILE A 317 16.32 12.64 -23.64
N GLU A 318 16.01 13.29 -24.76
CA GLU A 318 16.69 13.05 -26.04
C GLU A 318 18.17 13.43 -25.99
N GLU A 319 18.51 14.54 -25.35
CA GLU A 319 19.90 14.96 -25.16
C GLU A 319 20.68 13.95 -24.29
N GLN A 320 20.08 13.45 -23.21
CA GLN A 320 20.69 12.40 -22.39
C GLN A 320 20.89 11.11 -23.19
N ARG A 321 19.93 10.72 -24.05
CA ARG A 321 20.08 9.56 -24.93
C ARG A 321 21.23 9.74 -25.93
N ARG A 322 21.41 10.94 -26.49
CA ARG A 322 22.55 11.26 -27.37
C ARG A 322 23.88 11.14 -26.62
N LYS A 323 23.99 11.69 -25.41
CA LYS A 323 25.20 11.58 -24.57
C LYS A 323 25.55 10.12 -24.23
N ILE A 324 24.53 9.31 -23.91
CA ILE A 324 24.73 7.87 -23.65
C ILE A 324 25.22 7.15 -24.92
N ALA A 325 24.67 7.46 -26.09
CA ALA A 325 25.10 6.87 -27.35
C ALA A 325 26.56 7.25 -27.69
N GLU A 326 26.94 8.50 -27.47
CA GLU A 326 28.31 8.98 -27.67
C GLU A 326 29.30 8.26 -26.74
N LEU A 327 28.98 8.15 -25.44
CA LEU A 327 29.82 7.43 -24.49
C LEU A 327 29.98 5.94 -24.86
N LYS A 328 28.92 5.31 -25.37
CA LYS A 328 29.01 3.93 -25.87
C LYS A 328 29.94 3.81 -27.07
N MET A 329 29.87 4.73 -28.03
CA MET A 329 30.81 4.74 -29.17
C MET A 329 32.26 4.97 -28.72
N GLN A 330 32.48 5.84 -27.74
CA GLN A 330 33.83 6.05 -27.17
C GLN A 330 34.35 4.78 -26.49
N GLN A 331 33.50 4.08 -25.73
CA GLN A 331 33.85 2.83 -25.08
C GLN A 331 34.21 1.73 -26.10
N GLU A 332 33.46 1.63 -27.20
CA GLU A 332 33.74 0.67 -28.27
C GLU A 332 35.08 0.97 -28.97
N ARG A 333 35.38 2.25 -29.25
CA ARG A 333 36.68 2.66 -29.80
C ARG A 333 37.84 2.29 -28.89
N LEU A 334 37.69 2.49 -27.57
CA LEU A 334 38.71 2.09 -26.60
C LEU A 334 38.90 0.57 -26.56
N GLN A 335 37.80 -0.19 -26.66
CA GLN A 335 37.86 -1.65 -26.69
C GLN A 335 38.54 -2.16 -27.97
N GLN A 336 38.26 -1.55 -29.13
CA GLN A 336 38.95 -1.87 -30.39
C GLN A 336 40.45 -1.53 -30.33
N ALA A 337 40.81 -0.38 -29.75
CA ALA A 337 42.21 0.00 -29.56
C ALA A 337 42.95 -0.98 -28.63
N GLN A 338 42.31 -1.44 -27.55
CA GLN A 338 42.88 -2.45 -26.67
C GLN A 338 43.12 -3.79 -27.38
N LEU A 339 42.21 -4.21 -28.25
CA LEU A 339 42.39 -5.42 -29.06
C LEU A 339 43.53 -5.27 -30.08
N ALA A 340 43.67 -4.09 -30.70
CA ALA A 340 44.76 -3.82 -31.63
C ALA A 340 46.15 -3.76 -30.95
N MET A 341 46.20 -3.42 -29.67
CA MET A 341 47.43 -3.44 -28.86
C MET A 341 47.80 -4.83 -28.33
N GLN A 342 46.93 -5.84 -28.46
CA GLN A 342 47.33 -7.19 -28.10
C GLN A 342 48.39 -7.68 -29.10
N PRO A 343 49.61 -8.00 -28.64
CA PRO A 343 50.62 -8.51 -29.55
C PRO A 343 50.08 -9.78 -30.22
N PRO A 344 50.33 -9.98 -31.53
CA PRO A 344 49.94 -11.20 -32.19
C PRO A 344 50.57 -12.35 -31.41
N MET A 345 49.72 -13.19 -30.80
CA MET A 345 50.13 -14.44 -30.20
C MET A 345 50.80 -15.23 -31.31
N LEU A 346 52.14 -15.21 -31.35
CA LEU A 346 52.89 -16.03 -32.27
C LEU A 346 52.40 -17.47 -32.07
N PRO A 347 52.11 -18.21 -33.15
CA PRO A 347 51.70 -19.60 -33.02
C PRO A 347 52.80 -20.29 -32.21
N PHE A 348 52.46 -20.72 -30.99
CA PHE A 348 53.33 -21.54 -30.16
C PHE A 348 53.63 -22.79 -30.99
N GLY A 349 54.81 -22.79 -31.59
CA GLY A 349 55.27 -23.85 -32.47
C GLY A 349 55.26 -25.16 -31.72
N SER A 350 54.73 -26.16 -32.40
CA SER A 350 55.10 -27.58 -32.35
C SER A 350 55.31 -28.19 -30.97
N ALA A 351 54.38 -29.10 -30.66
CA ALA A 351 54.55 -30.16 -29.68
C ALA A 351 55.94 -30.82 -29.78
N MET A 352 56.84 -30.43 -28.89
CA MET A 352 57.90 -31.33 -28.44
C MET A 352 57.26 -32.31 -27.47
N ASN A 353 57.08 -33.55 -27.92
CA ASN A 353 56.77 -34.70 -27.09
C ASN A 353 57.85 -34.82 -26.00
N PHE A 354 57.52 -34.43 -24.77
CA PHE A 354 58.29 -34.80 -23.59
C PHE A 354 57.80 -36.16 -23.06
N PRO A 355 58.71 -37.11 -22.76
CA PRO A 355 58.35 -38.42 -22.24
C PRO A 355 57.80 -38.35 -20.81
N PRO A 356 56.93 -39.30 -20.39
CA PRO A 356 56.37 -39.33 -19.05
C PRO A 356 57.38 -39.97 -18.09
N SER A 357 58.14 -39.17 -17.36
CA SER A 357 59.06 -39.70 -16.35
C SER A 357 59.50 -38.59 -15.39
N PHE A 358 58.75 -38.37 -14.32
CA PHE A 358 59.21 -38.55 -12.94
C PHE A 358 58.13 -38.03 -11.99
N ALA A 359 57.80 -38.86 -11.01
CA ALA A 359 57.09 -38.45 -9.82
C ALA A 359 57.93 -37.40 -9.08
N GLU A 360 57.39 -36.22 -8.83
CA GLU A 360 58.03 -35.27 -7.93
C GLU A 360 57.00 -34.55 -7.05
N ALA A 361 57.40 -34.42 -5.80
CA ALA A 361 56.60 -34.15 -4.62
C ALA A 361 55.77 -32.86 -4.70
N GLN A 362 54.59 -32.91 -4.11
CA GLN A 362 53.84 -31.73 -3.71
C GLN A 362 54.64 -30.92 -2.68
N PRO A 363 54.90 -29.62 -2.92
CA PRO A 363 55.30 -28.72 -1.83
C PRO A 363 54.05 -28.32 -1.01
N PRO A 364 54.15 -28.26 0.34
CA PRO A 364 53.06 -27.78 1.16
C PRO A 364 52.89 -26.27 0.95
N PHE A 365 51.80 -25.88 0.29
CA PHE A 365 51.44 -24.46 0.19
C PHE A 365 50.93 -23.97 1.55
N PHE A 366 51.81 -23.21 2.21
CA PHE A 366 51.46 -22.22 3.23
C PHE A 366 50.37 -21.30 2.68
N ARG A 367 49.21 -21.29 3.32
CA ARG A 367 48.20 -20.24 3.15
C ARG A 367 47.63 -19.87 4.51
N ASP A 368 48.44 -19.14 5.28
CA ASP A 368 47.94 -18.30 6.35
C ASP A 368 47.15 -17.13 5.73
N GLN A 369 45.82 -17.21 5.81
CA GLN A 369 44.99 -16.01 5.85
C GLN A 369 44.15 -16.06 7.14
N PRO A 370 44.25 -15.03 8.02
CA PRO A 370 43.43 -14.96 9.21
C PRO A 370 41.99 -14.64 8.84
N THR A 371 41.12 -15.63 9.00
CA THR A 371 39.67 -15.43 8.96
C THR A 371 39.24 -14.79 10.28
N LEU A 372 39.20 -13.46 10.33
CA LEU A 372 38.54 -12.73 11.41
C LEU A 372 37.03 -12.80 11.22
N LEU A 373 36.41 -13.83 11.79
CA LEU A 373 34.97 -13.85 12.08
C LEU A 373 34.78 -14.01 13.60
N PRO A 374 34.09 -13.08 14.28
CA PRO A 374 33.82 -13.20 15.70
C PRO A 374 32.74 -14.25 15.96
N ASN A 375 33.13 -15.25 16.75
CA ASN A 375 32.23 -16.11 17.50
C ASN A 375 31.32 -15.27 18.40
N LEU A 376 30.02 -15.23 18.11
CA LEU A 376 28.98 -14.88 19.06
C LEU A 376 28.21 -16.15 19.43
N ALA A 377 28.83 -16.97 20.27
CA ALA A 377 28.15 -17.96 21.09
C ALA A 377 27.94 -17.37 22.48
N GLY A 378 26.69 -17.37 22.96
CA GLY A 378 26.37 -17.07 24.36
C GLY A 378 25.08 -16.29 24.53
N GLY A 379 23.97 -16.99 24.81
CA GLY A 379 22.70 -16.32 25.09
C GLY A 379 21.52 -17.24 25.43
N GLY A 380 21.62 -17.97 26.54
CA GLY A 380 20.52 -18.26 27.47
C GLY A 380 19.21 -18.85 26.92
N SER A 381 19.04 -20.16 27.10
CA SER A 381 17.75 -20.85 27.10
C SER A 381 16.90 -20.37 28.29
N ALA A 382 15.93 -19.50 28.05
CA ALA A 382 14.81 -19.29 28.96
C ALA A 382 13.64 -20.19 28.52
N GLY A 383 13.25 -21.12 29.38
CA GLY A 383 12.20 -22.10 29.13
C GLY A 383 10.84 -21.46 28.83
N CYS A 384 10.18 -21.96 27.79
CA CYS A 384 8.76 -21.71 27.56
C CYS A 384 7.94 -22.53 28.57
N PRO A 385 6.95 -21.92 29.25
CA PRO A 385 5.98 -22.68 30.03
C PRO A 385 5.06 -23.50 29.11
N PRO A 386 4.56 -24.66 29.58
CA PRO A 386 3.64 -25.49 28.82
C PRO A 386 2.29 -24.77 28.59
N PRO A 387 1.60 -25.04 27.47
CA PRO A 387 0.29 -24.48 27.19
C PRO A 387 -0.78 -25.04 28.16
N PRO A 388 -1.77 -24.23 28.56
CA PRO A 388 -2.88 -24.71 29.38
C PRO A 388 -3.77 -25.70 28.62
N GLU A 389 -4.22 -26.72 29.34
CA GLU A 389 -5.14 -27.77 28.92
C GLU A 389 -6.36 -27.22 28.18
N ALA A 390 -6.69 -27.89 27.07
CA ALA A 390 -7.88 -27.65 26.29
C ALA A 390 -9.13 -28.03 27.10
N GLN A 391 -9.87 -27.03 27.58
CA GLN A 391 -11.24 -27.24 28.03
C GLN A 391 -12.13 -27.60 26.84
N GLN A 392 -12.74 -28.77 26.92
CA GLN A 392 -13.74 -29.29 26.00
C GLN A 392 -14.94 -28.33 25.92
N PHE A 393 -15.12 -27.68 24.77
CA PHE A 393 -16.38 -27.02 24.45
C PHE A 393 -17.37 -28.07 23.95
N LYS A 394 -18.40 -28.32 24.78
CA LYS A 394 -19.60 -29.08 24.43
C LYS A 394 -20.34 -28.37 23.29
N SER A 395 -20.72 -29.15 22.30
CA SER A 395 -21.60 -28.78 21.19
C SER A 395 -22.95 -28.30 21.69
N ILE A 396 -23.37 -27.12 21.22
CA ILE A 396 -24.77 -26.66 21.28
C ILE A 396 -25.34 -26.85 19.86
N PRO A 397 -26.48 -27.54 19.70
CA PRO A 397 -27.13 -27.72 18.41
C PRO A 397 -27.98 -26.50 18.06
N LEU A 398 -27.85 -26.03 16.81
CA LEU A 398 -28.91 -25.40 16.03
C LEU A 398 -28.71 -25.79 14.56
#